data_AF-A0A4R5Y8L6-F1
#
_entry.id   AF-A0A4R5Y8L6-F1
#
_cell.length_a   1.000
_cell.length_b   1.000
_cell.length_c   1.000
_cell.angle_alpha   90.00
_cell.angle_beta   90.00
_cell.angle_gamma   90.00
#
_symmetry.space_group_name_H-M   'P 1'
#
loop_
_entity.id
_entity.type
_entity.pdbx_description
1 polymer ?
#
loop_
_entity_poly.entity_id
_entity_poly.type
_entity_poly.pdbx_seq_one_letter_code
_entity_poly.pdbx_strand_id
1 'polypeptide(L)' 'MSSVRYANVTCQYPGAERPSVTDLNLDIADGEFLVLVGPSG' A
#
# COMPACT_ATOMS: atom_id res chain seq x y z
N MET A 1 14.13 -5.96 14.71
CA MET A 1 13.63 -6.69 13.54
C MET A 1 12.12 -6.60 13.54
N SER A 2 11.52 -6.18 12.43
CA SER A 2 10.07 -6.05 12.28
C SER A 2 9.68 -6.32 10.84
N SER A 3 8.69 -7.18 10.65
CA SER A 3 7.95 -7.29 9.40
C SER A 3 6.95 -6.15 9.25
N VAL A 4 6.58 -5.81 8.02
CA VAL A 4 5.48 -4.88 7.71
C VAL A 4 4.37 -5.65 7.03
N ARG A 5 3.12 -5.41 7.44
CA ARG A 5 1.95 -6.06 6.86
C ARG A 5 0.81 -5.08 6.62
N TYR A 6 0.35 -5.03 5.39
CA TYR A 6 -0.91 -4.41 4.98
C TYR A 6 -1.89 -5.52 4.60
N ALA A 7 -3.10 -5.48 5.17
CA ALA A 7 -4.17 -6.45 4.88
C ALA A 7 -5.45 -5.70 4.52
N ASN A 8 -5.93 -5.90 3.29
CA ASN A 8 -7.14 -5.30 2.72
C ASN A 8 -7.22 -3.76 2.91
N VAL A 9 -6.09 -3.08 2.73
CA VAL A 9 -5.97 -1.65 3.01
C VAL A 9 -6.54 -0.82 1.86
N THR A 10 -7.37 0.16 2.20
CA THR A 10 -7.96 1.12 1.26
C THR A 10 -7.60 2.53 1.71
N CYS A 11 -7.18 3.37 0.78
CA CYS A 11 -6.82 4.77 1.04
C CYS A 11 -7.63 5.68 0.13
N GLN A 12 -8.38 6.62 0.71
CA GLN A 12 -9.18 7.61 0.00
C GLN A 12 -8.98 8.99 0.63
N TYR A 13 -8.65 9.97 -0.20
CA TYR A 13 -8.52 11.35 0.25
C TYR A 13 -9.89 12.03 0.40
N PRO A 14 -10.02 13.04 1.28
CA PRO A 14 -11.25 13.80 1.42
C PRO A 14 -11.72 14.41 0.08
N GLY A 15 -12.98 14.17 -0.27
CA GLY A 15 -13.58 14.69 -1.51
C GLY A 15 -13.26 13.90 -2.78
N ALA A 16 -12.45 12.84 -2.72
CA ALA A 16 -12.21 11.98 -3.87
C ALA A 16 -13.46 11.13 -4.18
N GLU A 17 -13.88 11.07 -5.46
CA GLU A 17 -15.01 10.23 -5.87
C GLU A 17 -14.73 8.73 -5.72
N ARG A 18 -13.46 8.33 -5.77
CA ARG A 18 -13.01 6.93 -5.68
C ARG A 18 -11.73 6.83 -4.83
N PRO A 19 -11.46 5.68 -4.19
CA PRO A 19 -10.22 5.48 -3.44
C PRO A 19 -8.98 5.54 -4.35
N SER A 20 -7.90 6.12 -3.86
CA SER A 20 -6.60 6.15 -4.54
C SER A 20 -5.87 4.81 -4.46
N VAL A 21 -6.13 4.05 -3.39
CA VAL A 21 -5.67 2.66 -3.22
C VAL A 21 -6.85 1.82 -2.78
N THR A 22 -7.07 0.69 -3.43
CA THR A 22 -8.15 -0.26 -3.09
C THR A 22 -7.56 -1.64 -2.87
N ASP A 23 -7.95 -2.29 -1.76
CA ASP A 23 -7.60 -3.68 -1.42
C ASP A 23 -6.10 -4.01 -1.50
N LEU A 24 -5.25 -3.15 -0.93
CA LEU A 24 -3.82 -3.39 -0.83
C LEU A 24 -3.53 -4.49 0.20
N ASN A 25 -2.91 -5.57 -0.28
CA ASN A 25 -2.37 -6.66 0.52
C ASN A 25 -0.88 -6.76 0.24
N LEU A 26 -0.05 -6.56 1.26
CA LEU A 26 1.40 -6.53 1.13
C LEU A 26 2.04 -7.03 2.43
N ASP A 27 2.90 -8.04 2.29
CA ASP A 27 3.71 -8.59 3.37
C ASP A 27 5.17 -8.36 3.03
N ILE A 28 5.91 -7.66 3.89
CA ILE A 28 7.34 -7.39 3.75
C ILE A 28 8.06 -8.04 4.93
N ALA A 29 8.95 -8.97 4.62
CA ALA A 29 9.75 -9.66 5.62
C ALA A 29 10.84 -8.76 6.21
N ASP A 30 11.35 -9.14 7.39
CA ASP A 30 12.48 -8.42 7.98
C ASP A 30 13.72 -8.52 7.08
N GLY A 31 14.32 -7.36 6.76
CA GLY A 31 15.47 -7.27 5.86
C GLY A 31 15.14 -7.33 4.36
N GLU A 32 13.86 -7.44 3.99
CA GLU A 32 13.45 -7.41 2.58
C GLU A 32 13.54 -6.00 1.99
N PHE A 33 14.08 -5.91 0.76
CA PHE A 33 14.17 -4.67 0.00
C PHE A 33 13.09 -4.62 -1.08
N LEU A 34 12.13 -3.70 -0.93
CA LEU A 34 11.01 -3.53 -1.84
C LEU A 34 11.10 -2.18 -2.57
N VAL A 35 10.78 -2.17 -3.86
CA VAL A 35 10.59 -0.95 -4.66
C VAL A 35 9.19 -0.97 -5.27
N LEU A 36 8.44 0.12 -5.10
CA LEU A 36 7.14 0.33 -5.72
C LEU A 36 7.29 1.28 -6.90
N VAL A 37 6.76 0.89 -8.06
CA VAL A 37 6.77 1.67 -9.30
C VAL A 37 5.36 1.82 -9.85
N GLY A 38 5.10 2.95 -10.51
CA GLY A 38 3.81 3.24 -11.15
C GLY A 38 3.85 4.59 -11.87
N PRO A 39 2.85 4.87 -12.73
CA PRO A 39 2.64 6.20 -13.29
C PRO A 39 2.40 7.23 -12.17
N SER A 40 2.59 8.52 -12.45
CA SER A 40 2.26 9.56 -11.47
C SER A 40 0.76 9.48 -11.14
N GLY A 41 0.46 9.32 -9.85
CA GLY A 41 -0.90 9.39 -9.30
C GLY A 41 -1.43 10.80 -9.16
#